data_AF-X6P5N5-F1
#
_entry.id   AF-X6P5N5-F1
#
_cell.length_a   1.000
_cell.length_b   1.000
_cell.length_c   1.000
_cell.angle_alpha   90.00
_cell.angle_beta   90.00
_cell.angle_gamma   90.00
#
_symmetry.space_group_name_H-M   'P 1'
#
loop_
_entity.id
_entity.type
_entity.pdbx_description
1 polymer ?
#
loop_
_entity_poly.entity_id
_entity_poly.type
_entity_poly.pdbx_seq_one_letter_code
_entity_poly.pdbx_strand_id
1 'polypeptide(L)'
;MGLYNALKAVLTWILWLLQIGLAFFFKGTVNVSGERKIEEKEKAEPKNSKKEGKPRNPSKRSIHYVLESNVKNPNEGVTYWMEQKQLVDRLLNDPAFRSMSSSRHLKKEMTESYAQLSVIKQLLSEKESFENCIIFDICCGKGYFGVLGSHCMPTAHFVLCDKNAKMNLNVLTDNQKNIYFYA
;
A
#
# COMPACT_ATOMS: atom_id res chain seq x y z
N MET A 1 -22.48 -30.68 -34.37
CA MET A 1 -21.25 -31.04 -33.61
C MET A 1 -20.23 -29.90 -33.44
N GLY A 2 -20.38 -28.73 -34.07
CA GLY A 2 -19.35 -27.66 -34.00
C GLY A 2 -19.26 -26.88 -32.69
N LEU A 3 -20.41 -26.54 -32.07
CA LEU A 3 -20.43 -25.61 -30.92
C LEU A 3 -19.88 -26.22 -29.63
N TYR A 4 -20.17 -27.49 -29.37
CA TYR A 4 -19.70 -28.21 -28.18
C TYR A 4 -18.17 -28.37 -28.19
N ASN A 5 -17.58 -28.67 -29.34
CA ASN A 5 -16.14 -28.81 -29.48
C ASN A 5 -15.42 -27.46 -29.35
N ALA A 6 -16.04 -26.38 -29.83
CA ALA A 6 -15.51 -25.03 -29.64
C ALA A 6 -15.52 -24.60 -28.16
N LEU A 7 -16.62 -24.83 -27.45
CA LEU A 7 -16.69 -24.51 -26.01
C LEU A 7 -15.69 -25.32 -25.19
N LYS A 8 -15.52 -26.61 -25.52
CA LYS A 8 -14.56 -27.49 -24.85
C LYS A 8 -13.12 -27.03 -25.07
N ALA A 9 -12.79 -26.55 -26.26
CA ALA A 9 -11.47 -26.00 -26.56
C ALA A 9 -11.19 -24.71 -25.76
N VAL A 10 -12.16 -23.79 -25.66
CA VAL A 10 -12.02 -22.54 -24.89
C VAL A 10 -11.85 -22.82 -23.40
N LEU A 11 -12.65 -23.72 -22.83
CA LEU A 11 -12.52 -24.12 -21.42
C LEU A 11 -11.18 -24.77 -21.12
N THR A 12 -10.66 -25.59 -22.05
CA THR A 12 -9.35 -26.23 -21.88
C THR A 12 -8.22 -25.19 -21.93
N TRP A 13 -8.33 -24.17 -22.79
CA TRP A 13 -7.39 -23.05 -22.84
C TRP A 13 -7.40 -22.20 -21.57
N ILE A 14 -8.57 -21.90 -21.01
CA ILE A 14 -8.68 -21.13 -19.76
C ILE A 14 -8.08 -21.90 -18.58
N LEU A 15 -8.33 -23.21 -18.50
CA LEU A 15 -7.75 -24.06 -17.45
C LEU A 15 -6.23 -24.17 -17.56
N TRP A 16 -5.69 -24.20 -18.78
CA TRP A 16 -4.24 -24.21 -19.02
C TRP A 16 -3.58 -22.89 -18.62
N LEU A 17 -4.21 -21.75 -18.93
CA LEU A 17 -3.73 -20.43 -18.50
C LEU A 17 -3.74 -20.26 -16.97
N LEU A 18 -4.75 -20.81 -16.29
CA LEU A 18 -4.81 -20.81 -14.82
C LEU A 18 -3.70 -21.67 -14.19
N GLN A 19 -3.34 -22.80 -14.79
CA GLN A 19 -2.22 -23.65 -14.32
C GLN A 19 -0.86 -22.97 -14.51
N ILE A 20 -0.66 -22.23 -15.61
CA ILE A 20 0.59 -21.48 -15.84
C ILE A 20 0.70 -20.27 -14.90
N GLY A 21 -0.42 -19.58 -14.64
CA GLY A 21 -0.46 -18.47 -13.68
C GLY A 21 -0.06 -18.89 -12.26
N LEU A 22 -0.49 -20.07 -11.81
CA LEU A 22 -0.06 -20.62 -10.52
C LEU A 22 1.43 -21.03 -10.49
N ALA A 23 2.00 -21.48 -11.61
CA ALA A 23 3.41 -21.88 -11.68
C ALA A 23 4.38 -20.70 -11.60
N PHE A 24 3.98 -19.50 -12.04
CA PHE A 24 4.78 -18.28 -11.91
C PHE A 24 4.72 -17.66 -10.50
N PHE A 25 3.69 -17.96 -9.71
CA PHE A 25 3.56 -17.42 -8.36
C PHE A 25 4.43 -18.17 -7.32
N PHE A 26 4.88 -19.40 -7.61
CA PHE A 26 5.67 -20.22 -6.68
C PHE A 26 7.17 -20.31 -6.96
N LYS A 27 7.68 -19.67 -8.02
CA LYS A 27 9.10 -19.78 -8.43
C LYS A 27 9.97 -18.55 -8.14
N GLY A 28 9.49 -17.67 -7.25
CA GLY A 28 10.20 -16.49 -6.77
C GLY A 28 10.92 -16.68 -5.43
N THR A 29 11.51 -17.86 -5.15
CA THR A 29 12.47 -17.98 -4.04
C THR A 29 13.87 -17.75 -4.60
N VAL A 30 14.42 -16.59 -4.28
CA VAL A 30 15.77 -16.16 -4.60
C VAL A 30 16.76 -17.17 -4.02
N ASN A 31 17.52 -17.85 -4.89
CA ASN A 31 18.64 -18.68 -4.52
C ASN A 31 19.90 -17.82 -4.61
N VAL A 32 20.45 -17.37 -3.49
CA VAL A 32 21.77 -16.72 -3.42
C VAL A 32 22.75 -17.70 -2.79
N SER A 33 23.36 -18.55 -3.62
CA SER A 33 24.59 -19.25 -3.27
C SER A 33 25.76 -18.48 -3.87
N GLY A 34 26.55 -17.82 -3.02
CA GLY A 34 27.75 -17.10 -3.40
C GLY A 34 28.69 -17.00 -2.20
N GLU A 35 29.51 -18.03 -2.06
CA GLU A 35 30.84 -18.08 -1.43
C GLU A 35 31.15 -17.13 -0.26
N ARG A 36 31.17 -17.70 0.96
CA ARG A 36 31.77 -17.07 2.15
C ARG A 36 33.29 -17.26 2.12
N LYS A 37 34.04 -16.18 1.88
CA LYS A 37 35.42 -16.06 2.38
C LYS A 37 35.36 -15.85 3.89
N ILE A 38 36.05 -16.71 4.62
CA ILE A 38 36.28 -16.59 6.06
C ILE A 38 37.44 -15.60 6.22
N GLU A 39 37.13 -14.37 6.59
CA GLU A 39 38.10 -13.47 7.21
C GLU A 39 37.81 -13.45 8.71
N GLU A 40 38.77 -13.93 9.50
CA GLU A 40 38.79 -13.79 10.94
C GLU A 40 38.75 -12.30 11.30
N LYS A 41 37.62 -11.83 11.81
CA LYS A 41 37.54 -10.56 12.53
C LYS A 41 37.50 -10.85 14.02
N GLU A 42 38.60 -10.44 14.64
CA GLU A 42 38.81 -10.11 16.04
C GLU A 42 37.51 -9.80 16.80
N LYS A 43 37.32 -10.48 17.94
CA LYS A 43 36.22 -10.29 18.86
C LYS A 43 36.22 -8.85 19.41
N ALA A 44 35.49 -7.96 18.75
CA ALA A 44 35.07 -6.71 19.35
C ALA A 44 33.96 -6.99 20.36
N GLU A 45 34.20 -6.58 21.61
CA GLU A 45 33.26 -6.63 22.73
C GLU A 45 31.87 -6.08 22.37
N PRO A 46 30.77 -6.65 22.90
CA PRO A 46 29.44 -6.12 22.65
C PRO A 46 29.29 -4.77 23.37
N LYS A 47 29.46 -3.67 22.61
CA LYS A 47 29.00 -2.34 23.04
C LYS A 47 27.48 -2.37 23.15
N ASN A 48 27.02 -2.71 24.34
CA ASN A 48 25.64 -2.61 24.79
C ASN A 48 25.25 -1.13 24.88
N SER A 49 25.14 -0.45 23.73
CA SER A 49 24.56 0.88 23.64
C SER A 49 23.04 0.72 23.67
N LYS A 50 22.49 0.69 24.89
CA LYS A 50 21.11 1.12 25.11
C LYS A 50 21.05 2.55 24.54
N LYS A 51 20.57 2.69 23.30
CA LYS A 51 20.08 3.98 22.83
C LYS A 51 18.92 4.32 23.75
N GLU A 52 19.19 5.17 24.73
CA GLU A 52 18.17 5.79 25.57
C GLU A 52 17.17 6.45 24.62
N GLY A 53 16.05 5.76 24.39
CA GLY A 53 14.97 6.29 23.59
C GLY A 53 14.46 7.53 24.32
N LYS A 54 14.55 8.69 23.67
CA LYS A 54 13.89 9.91 24.16
C LYS A 54 12.48 9.54 24.64
N PRO A 55 12.04 10.06 25.81
CA PRO A 55 10.71 9.78 26.33
C PRO A 55 9.67 10.10 25.24
N ARG A 56 8.87 9.10 24.89
CA ARG A 56 7.80 9.28 23.90
C ARG A 56 6.77 10.21 24.53
N ASN A 57 6.54 11.36 23.91
CA ASN A 57 5.45 12.24 24.30
C ASN A 57 4.13 11.48 24.06
N PRO A 58 3.32 11.19 25.11
CA PRO A 58 2.10 10.40 24.97
C PRO A 58 1.06 11.01 24.04
N SER A 59 1.17 12.31 23.69
CA SER A 59 0.28 12.96 22.72
C SER A 59 0.66 12.71 21.26
N LYS A 60 1.90 12.29 20.97
CA LYS A 60 2.36 12.12 19.59
C LYS A 60 2.00 10.73 19.05
N ARG A 61 1.17 10.73 18.01
CA ARG A 61 0.91 9.56 17.14
C ARG A 61 2.06 9.31 16.14
N SER A 62 2.07 8.13 15.52
CA SER A 62 3.07 7.73 14.53
C SER A 62 3.26 8.74 13.40
N ILE A 63 2.18 9.39 12.94
CA ILE A 63 2.25 10.43 11.91
C ILE A 63 3.18 11.59 12.28
N HIS A 64 3.19 12.06 13.53
CA HIS A 64 4.08 13.16 13.93
C HIS A 64 5.54 12.77 13.78
N TYR A 65 5.89 11.56 14.21
CA TYR A 65 7.25 11.04 14.07
C TYR A 65 7.65 10.84 12.61
N VAL A 66 6.74 10.32 11.78
CA VAL A 66 6.98 10.15 10.35
C VAL A 66 7.26 11.49 9.68
N LEU A 67 6.41 12.50 9.91
CA LEU A 67 6.55 13.85 9.37
C LEU A 67 7.86 14.51 9.83
N GLU A 68 8.15 14.50 11.13
CA GLU A 68 9.39 15.06 11.69
C GLU A 68 10.64 14.37 11.16
N SER A 69 10.59 13.05 10.97
CA SER A 69 11.71 12.29 10.41
C SER A 69 11.91 12.56 8.92
N ASN A 70 10.82 12.80 8.17
CA ASN A 70 10.86 13.05 6.75
C ASN A 70 11.50 14.40 6.41
N VAL A 71 11.31 15.41 7.26
CA VAL A 71 12.01 16.70 7.13
C VAL A 71 13.53 16.53 7.20
N LYS A 72 14.03 15.56 7.99
CA LYS A 72 15.46 15.30 8.16
C LYS A 72 16.03 14.37 7.10
N ASN A 73 15.26 13.37 6.70
CA ASN A 73 15.64 12.38 5.69
C ASN A 73 14.44 12.13 4.78
N PRO A 74 14.30 12.93 3.71
CA PRO A 74 13.15 12.90 2.82
C PRO A 74 12.98 11.54 2.13
N ASN A 75 11.75 11.03 2.18
CA ASN A 75 11.27 9.94 1.37
C ASN A 75 10.20 10.49 0.43
N GLU A 76 10.36 10.26 -0.87
CA GLU A 76 9.48 10.78 -1.92
C GLU A 76 7.99 10.53 -1.63
N GLY A 77 7.63 9.30 -1.26
CA GLY A 77 6.24 8.97 -0.95
C GLY A 77 5.70 9.75 0.23
N VAL A 78 6.44 9.85 1.35
CA VAL A 78 5.99 10.65 2.49
C VAL A 78 5.92 12.14 2.15
N THR A 79 6.88 12.65 1.38
CA THR A 79 6.87 14.03 0.89
C THR A 79 5.63 14.31 0.05
N TYR A 80 5.25 13.40 -0.83
CA TYR A 80 4.04 13.54 -1.65
C TYR A 80 2.76 13.65 -0.80
N TRP A 81 2.65 12.83 0.26
CA TRP A 81 1.53 12.97 1.21
C TRP A 81 1.57 14.34 1.91
N MET A 82 2.74 14.83 2.31
CA MET A 82 2.89 16.15 2.95
C MET A 82 2.42 17.31 2.05
N GLU A 83 2.58 17.16 0.74
CA GLU A 83 2.07 18.12 -0.25
C GLU A 83 0.53 18.12 -0.30
N GLN A 84 -0.12 17.00 0.04
CA GLN A 84 -1.58 16.88 0.19
C GLN A 84 -2.05 17.46 1.52
N LYS A 85 -1.86 18.77 1.73
CA LYS A 85 -2.08 19.45 3.03
C LYS A 85 -3.44 19.16 3.65
N GLN A 86 -4.51 19.17 2.86
CA GLN A 86 -5.87 18.90 3.35
C GLN A 86 -6.01 17.46 3.87
N LEU A 87 -5.43 16.48 3.17
CA LEU A 87 -5.47 15.09 3.58
C LEU A 87 -4.63 14.85 4.85
N VAL A 88 -3.46 15.46 4.93
CA VAL A 88 -2.60 15.35 6.13
C VAL A 88 -3.26 16.01 7.34
N ASP A 89 -3.92 17.15 7.16
CA ASP A 89 -4.67 17.79 8.24
C ASP A 89 -5.79 16.88 8.77
N ARG A 90 -6.54 16.22 7.88
CA ARG A 90 -7.52 15.20 8.27
C ARG A 90 -6.88 14.03 9.01
N LEU A 91 -5.77 13.47 8.51
CA LEU A 91 -5.04 12.41 9.22
C LEU A 91 -4.61 12.84 10.64
N LEU A 92 -4.28 14.12 10.83
CA LEU A 92 -3.82 14.70 12.09
C LEU A 92 -4.96 15.01 13.08
N ASN A 93 -6.13 15.42 12.59
CA ASN A 93 -7.16 15.99 13.46
C ASN A 93 -8.43 15.16 13.52
N ASP A 94 -8.75 14.42 12.46
CA ASP A 94 -10.00 13.68 12.36
C ASP A 94 -9.89 12.34 13.13
N PRO A 95 -10.77 12.09 14.12
CA PRO A 95 -10.82 10.82 14.85
C PRO A 95 -11.00 9.60 13.95
N ALA A 96 -11.65 9.80 12.79
CA ALA A 96 -11.86 8.78 11.77
C ALA A 96 -10.54 8.13 11.33
N PHE A 97 -9.49 8.94 11.22
CA PHE A 97 -8.18 8.51 10.73
C PHE A 97 -7.23 8.07 11.84
N ARG A 98 -7.68 8.02 13.11
CA ARG A 98 -6.80 7.75 14.25
C ARG A 98 -6.08 6.41 14.15
N SER A 99 -6.75 5.35 13.71
CA SER A 99 -6.14 4.02 13.53
C SER A 99 -5.06 4.02 12.44
N MET A 100 -5.30 4.79 11.38
CA MET A 100 -4.41 4.93 10.24
C MET A 100 -3.15 5.72 10.62
N SER A 101 -3.33 6.90 11.23
CA SER A 101 -2.23 7.81 11.61
C SER A 101 -1.43 7.37 12.82
N SER A 102 -1.93 6.39 13.60
CA SER A 102 -1.19 5.78 14.72
C SER A 102 -0.41 4.51 14.32
N SER A 103 -0.54 4.02 13.08
CA SER A 103 0.10 2.77 12.65
C SER A 103 1.63 2.82 12.78
N ARG A 104 2.23 1.77 13.33
CA ARG A 104 3.70 1.61 13.40
C ARG A 104 4.34 1.47 12.02
N HIS A 105 3.56 1.06 11.01
CA HIS A 105 4.01 0.88 9.64
C HIS A 105 3.68 2.08 8.75
N LEU A 106 3.14 3.18 9.31
CA LEU A 106 2.62 4.33 8.56
C LEU A 106 3.58 4.84 7.47
N LYS A 107 4.88 4.96 7.76
CA LYS A 107 5.88 5.38 6.75
C LYS A 107 5.85 4.47 5.53
N LYS A 108 5.88 3.16 5.75
CA LYS A 108 5.84 2.14 4.69
C LYS A 108 4.54 2.27 3.89
N GLU A 109 3.41 2.32 4.59
CA GLU A 109 2.08 2.41 3.95
C GLU A 109 1.94 3.67 3.08
N MET A 110 2.47 4.82 3.55
CA MET A 110 2.49 6.07 2.77
C MET A 110 3.35 5.94 1.51
N THR A 111 4.54 5.34 1.62
CA THR A 111 5.44 5.11 0.50
C THR A 111 4.84 4.14 -0.52
N GLU A 112 4.26 3.03 -0.09
CA GLU A 112 3.62 2.04 -0.97
C GLU A 112 2.40 2.60 -1.68
N SER A 113 1.54 3.33 -0.95
CA SER A 113 0.36 3.99 -1.54
C SER A 113 0.74 5.01 -2.61
N TYR A 114 1.84 5.76 -2.38
CA TYR A 114 2.36 6.69 -3.37
C TYR A 114 2.87 5.94 -4.62
N ALA A 115 3.63 4.87 -4.44
CA ALA A 115 4.14 4.07 -5.56
C ALA A 115 3.00 3.47 -6.40
N GLN A 116 1.90 3.03 -5.78
CA GLN A 116 0.71 2.57 -6.49
C GLN A 116 0.04 3.71 -7.28
N LEU A 117 -0.11 4.88 -6.65
CA LEU A 117 -0.70 6.06 -7.29
C LEU A 117 0.14 6.55 -8.48
N SER A 118 1.47 6.54 -8.39
CA SER A 118 2.35 6.99 -9.48
C SER A 118 2.23 6.09 -10.71
N VAL A 119 2.19 4.77 -10.51
CA VAL A 119 1.95 3.80 -11.59
C VAL A 119 0.59 4.03 -12.24
N ILE A 120 -0.47 4.22 -11.45
CA ILE A 120 -1.81 4.48 -11.99
C ILE A 120 -1.84 5.80 -12.77
N LYS A 121 -1.23 6.86 -12.24
CA LYS A 121 -1.13 8.14 -12.95
C LYS A 121 -0.38 8.00 -14.28
N GLN A 122 0.69 7.21 -14.31
CA GLN A 122 1.44 6.94 -15.54
C GLN A 122 0.57 6.18 -16.56
N LEU A 123 -0.03 5.07 -16.16
CA LEU A 123 -0.91 4.26 -17.03
C LEU A 123 -2.11 5.06 -17.55
N LEU A 124 -2.63 5.97 -16.74
CA LEU A 124 -3.75 6.83 -17.12
C LEU A 124 -3.31 8.05 -17.92
N SER A 125 -2.07 8.54 -17.80
CA SER A 125 -1.56 9.62 -18.66
C SER A 125 -1.44 9.20 -20.12
N GLU A 126 -1.33 7.89 -20.38
CA GLU A 126 -1.42 7.31 -21.73
C GLU A 126 -2.87 7.27 -22.26
N LYS A 127 -3.86 7.57 -21.41
CA LYS A 127 -5.28 7.62 -21.77
C LYS A 127 -5.79 9.06 -21.65
N GLU A 128 -6.70 9.46 -22.54
CA GLU A 128 -7.10 10.87 -22.66
C GLU A 128 -7.94 11.41 -21.48
N SER A 129 -8.47 10.56 -20.58
CA SER A 129 -9.28 11.04 -19.45
C SER A 129 -9.30 10.10 -18.23
N PHE A 130 -9.41 10.73 -17.06
CA PHE A 130 -9.53 10.14 -15.72
C PHE A 130 -10.97 10.06 -15.24
N GLU A 131 -11.92 10.58 -16.01
CA GLU A 131 -13.30 10.74 -15.55
C GLU A 131 -14.00 9.39 -15.41
N ASN A 132 -14.62 9.19 -14.24
CA ASN A 132 -15.51 8.07 -13.93
C ASN A 132 -14.85 6.68 -14.04
N CYS A 133 -13.53 6.59 -13.85
CA CYS A 133 -12.89 5.29 -13.76
C CYS A 133 -13.21 4.62 -12.42
N ILE A 134 -13.31 3.29 -12.44
CA ILE A 134 -13.49 2.47 -11.23
C ILE A 134 -12.16 1.76 -10.96
N ILE A 135 -11.58 2.00 -9.78
CA ILE A 135 -10.33 1.43 -9.33
C ILE A 135 -10.62 0.41 -8.22
N PHE A 136 -10.24 -0.83 -8.46
CA PHE A 136 -10.35 -1.90 -7.46
C PHE A 136 -9.02 -2.07 -6.72
N ASP A 137 -9.06 -1.88 -5.40
CA ASP A 137 -7.94 -2.16 -4.50
C ASP A 137 -8.22 -3.48 -3.77
N ILE A 138 -7.67 -4.57 -4.29
CA ILE A 138 -7.84 -5.91 -3.74
C ILE A 138 -6.75 -6.16 -2.69
N CYS A 139 -7.16 -6.65 -1.53
CA CYS A 139 -6.32 -6.73 -0.32
C CYS A 139 -5.91 -5.34 0.17
N CYS A 140 -6.87 -4.40 0.20
CA CYS A 140 -6.64 -3.00 0.52
C CYS A 140 -6.08 -2.75 1.93
N GLY A 141 -6.15 -3.75 2.83
CA GLY A 141 -5.76 -3.59 4.22
C GLY A 141 -6.50 -2.42 4.86
N LYS A 142 -5.76 -1.47 5.43
CA LYS A 142 -6.36 -0.28 6.06
C LYS A 142 -6.79 0.81 5.08
N GLY A 143 -6.67 0.60 3.78
CA GLY A 143 -7.15 1.53 2.75
C GLY A 143 -6.29 2.77 2.55
N TYR A 144 -4.98 2.71 2.84
CA TYR A 144 -4.08 3.86 2.65
C TYR A 144 -4.05 4.33 1.19
N PHE A 145 -3.98 3.38 0.25
CA PHE A 145 -4.03 3.67 -1.17
C PHE A 145 -5.38 4.25 -1.58
N GLY A 146 -6.49 3.63 -1.15
CA GLY A 146 -7.83 4.15 -1.37
C GLY A 146 -8.03 5.60 -0.92
N VAL A 147 -7.51 5.95 0.26
CA VAL A 147 -7.60 7.31 0.81
C VAL A 147 -6.77 8.32 0.01
N LEU A 148 -5.52 7.97 -0.32
CA LEU A 148 -4.65 8.85 -1.10
C LEU A 148 -5.20 9.02 -2.53
N GLY A 149 -5.56 7.90 -3.15
CA GLY A 149 -6.07 7.86 -4.51
C GLY A 149 -7.36 8.66 -4.65
N SER A 150 -8.34 8.46 -3.76
CA SER A 150 -9.62 9.18 -3.81
C SER A 150 -9.47 10.69 -3.61
N HIS A 151 -8.47 11.11 -2.83
CA HIS A 151 -8.13 12.52 -2.66
C HIS A 151 -7.53 13.12 -3.93
N CYS A 152 -6.60 12.40 -4.59
CA CYS A 152 -5.92 12.88 -5.77
C CYS A 152 -6.74 12.72 -7.07
N MET A 153 -7.73 11.82 -7.08
CA MET A 153 -8.57 11.50 -8.24
C MET A 153 -10.04 11.54 -7.80
N PRO A 154 -10.60 12.73 -7.51
CA PRO A 154 -11.92 12.87 -6.90
C PRO A 154 -13.07 12.43 -7.81
N THR A 155 -12.85 12.35 -9.12
CA THR A 155 -13.80 11.85 -10.12
C THR A 155 -13.73 10.33 -10.34
N ALA A 156 -12.72 9.67 -9.77
CA ALA A 156 -12.60 8.22 -9.80
C ALA A 156 -13.34 7.60 -8.61
N HIS A 157 -13.88 6.39 -8.82
CA HIS A 157 -14.51 5.59 -7.79
C HIS A 157 -13.56 4.49 -7.32
N PHE A 158 -13.32 4.42 -6.01
CA PHE A 158 -12.44 3.43 -5.39
C PHE A 158 -13.27 2.35 -4.71
N VAL A 159 -13.03 1.11 -5.11
CA VAL A 159 -13.65 -0.08 -4.52
C VAL A 159 -12.57 -0.83 -3.75
N LEU A 160 -12.64 -0.76 -2.43
CA LEU A 160 -11.69 -1.38 -1.52
C LEU A 160 -12.22 -2.75 -1.11
N CYS A 161 -11.48 -3.80 -1.41
CA CYS A 161 -11.84 -5.18 -1.12
C CYS A 161 -10.79 -5.83 -0.25
N ASP A 162 -11.20 -6.51 0.82
CA ASP A 162 -10.29 -7.33 1.62
C ASP A 162 -11.01 -8.55 2.17
N LYS A 163 -10.27 -9.61 2.47
CA LYS A 163 -10.82 -10.83 3.07
C LYS A 163 -11.14 -10.65 4.55
N ASN A 164 -10.51 -9.68 5.20
CA ASN A 164 -10.62 -9.50 6.64
C ASN A 164 -11.89 -8.72 7.01
N ALA A 165 -12.98 -9.45 7.24
CA ALA A 165 -14.26 -8.93 7.73
C ALA A 165 -14.17 -8.12 9.04
N LYS A 166 -13.08 -8.24 9.82
CA LYS A 166 -12.87 -7.43 11.04
C LYS A 166 -12.34 -6.02 10.74
N MET A 167 -11.97 -5.73 9.49
CA MET A 167 -11.60 -4.38 9.11
C MET A 167 -12.85 -3.53 8.98
N ASN A 168 -12.89 -2.45 9.74
CA ASN A 168 -13.94 -1.46 9.65
C ASN A 168 -13.37 -0.24 8.93
N LEU A 169 -13.63 -0.15 7.62
CA LEU A 169 -13.33 1.02 6.81
C LEU A 169 -14.55 1.90 6.58
N ASN A 170 -15.68 1.66 7.28
CA ASN A 170 -16.90 2.46 7.11
C ASN A 170 -16.65 3.94 7.40
N VAL A 171 -15.76 4.19 8.35
CA VAL A 171 -15.27 5.51 8.70
C VAL A 171 -14.60 6.24 7.52
N LEU A 172 -14.03 5.53 6.57
CA LEU A 172 -13.49 6.10 5.33
C LEU A 172 -14.59 6.35 4.29
N THR A 173 -15.52 5.40 4.13
CA THR A 173 -16.64 5.51 3.18
C THR A 173 -17.64 6.60 3.55
N ASP A 174 -17.88 6.81 4.85
CA ASP A 174 -18.81 7.86 5.35
C ASP A 174 -18.26 9.27 5.09
N ASN A 175 -16.94 9.40 5.04
CA ASN A 175 -16.25 10.68 4.88
C ASN A 175 -15.67 10.91 3.48
N GLN A 176 -15.80 9.94 2.56
CA GLN A 176 -15.38 10.06 1.17
C GLN A 176 -16.39 9.37 0.25
N LYS A 177 -17.18 10.18 -0.45
CA LYS A 177 -18.31 9.73 -1.30
C LYS A 177 -17.91 8.82 -2.46
N ASN A 178 -16.64 8.83 -2.84
CA ASN A 178 -16.08 8.04 -3.94
C ASN A 178 -15.29 6.82 -3.47
N ILE A 179 -15.42 6.42 -2.19
CA ILE A 179 -14.88 5.15 -1.67
C ILE A 179 -16.03 4.21 -1.30
N TYR A 180 -15.90 2.96 -1.72
CA TYR A 180 -16.77 1.85 -1.37
C TYR A 180 -15.92 0.73 -0.75
N PHE A 181 -16.45 0.03 0.25
CA PHE A 181 -15.71 -1.04 0.95
C PHE A 181 -16.52 -2.35 0.96
N TYR A 182 -15.82 -3.45 0.67
CA TYR A 182 -16.35 -4.82 0.70
C TYR A 182 -15.37 -5.72 1.50
N ALA A 183 -15.90 -6.44 2.48
CA ALA A 183 -15.15 -7.26 3.42
C ALA A 183 -15.54 -8.75 3.39
#